data_AF-A0A949F9I7-F1
#
_entry.id   AF-A0A949F9I7-F1
#
_cell.length_a   1.000
_cell.length_b   1.000
_cell.length_c   1.000
_cell.angle_alpha   90.00
_cell.angle_beta   90.00
_cell.angle_gamma   90.00
#
_symmetry.space_group_name_H-M   'P 1'
#
loop_
_entity.id
_entity.type
_entity.pdbx_description
1 polymer ?
#
loop_
_entity_poly.entity_id
_entity_poly.type
_entity_poly.pdbx_seq_one_letter_code
_entity_poly.pdbx_strand_id
1 'polypeptide(L)' 'SGIKGFRNVYGKLEVEFKNDAQATRILELVRYANVHTQKPLTDGELRFIAQYPEQAKKIMTVSP' A
#
# COMPACT_ATOMS: atom_id res chain seq x y z
N SER A 1 -15.15 -7.02 -0.22
CA SER A 1 -15.27 -5.95 -1.22
C SER A 1 -14.11 -4.93 -1.29
N GLY A 2 -13.04 -5.02 -0.47
CA GLY A 2 -11.94 -4.04 -0.51
C GLY A 2 -10.88 -4.25 -1.60
N ILE A 3 -10.57 -5.50 -1.96
CA ILE A 3 -9.45 -5.81 -2.87
C ILE A 3 -9.71 -5.43 -4.34
N LYS A 4 -10.97 -5.44 -4.79
CA LYS A 4 -11.33 -5.05 -6.17
C LYS A 4 -11.15 -3.54 -6.39
N GLY A 5 -11.60 -2.72 -5.45
CA GLY A 5 -11.38 -1.27 -5.48
C GLY A 5 -9.90 -0.92 -5.39
N PHE A 6 -9.16 -1.61 -4.51
CA PHE A 6 -7.71 -1.49 -4.39
C PHE A 6 -6.99 -1.81 -5.71
N ARG A 7 -7.31 -2.94 -6.36
CA ARG A 7 -6.73 -3.29 -7.68
C ARG A 7 -7.05 -2.25 -8.76
N ASN A 8 -8.24 -1.65 -8.74
CA ASN A 8 -8.61 -0.59 -9.69
C ASN A 8 -7.77 0.68 -9.50
N VAL A 9 -7.51 1.09 -8.25
CA VAL A 9 -6.63 2.24 -7.96
C VAL A 9 -5.22 1.95 -8.46
N TYR A 10 -4.63 0.81 -8.06
CA TYR A 10 -3.27 0.46 -8.47
C TYR A 10 -3.12 0.21 -9.97
N GLY A 11 -4.16 -0.28 -10.65
CA GLY A 11 -4.19 -0.38 -12.11
C GLY A 11 -4.07 0.98 -12.81
N LYS A 12 -4.71 2.03 -12.27
CA LYS A 12 -4.54 3.41 -12.76
C LYS A 12 -3.15 4.00 -12.47
N LEU A 13 -2.44 3.43 -11.51
CA LEU A 13 -1.06 3.80 -11.16
C LEU A 13 -0.02 2.99 -11.93
N GLU A 14 -0.45 2.13 -12.86
CA GLU A 14 0.39 1.23 -13.65
C GLU A 14 1.24 0.29 -12.77
N VAL A 15 0.70 -0.10 -11.62
CA VAL A 15 1.34 -1.03 -10.69
C VAL A 15 0.68 -2.40 -10.80
N GLU A 16 1.45 -3.37 -11.27
CA GLU A 16 1.02 -4.75 -11.37
C GLU A 16 1.46 -5.57 -10.14
N PHE A 17 0.55 -6.38 -9.61
CA PHE A 17 0.87 -7.33 -8.56
C PHE A 17 1.24 -8.69 -9.16
N LYS A 18 2.34 -9.28 -8.69
CA LYS A 18 2.82 -10.61 -9.07
C LYS A 18 1.82 -11.71 -8.77
N ASN A 19 1.10 -11.60 -7.65
CA ASN A 19 0.09 -12.55 -7.20
C ASN A 19 -0.81 -11.95 -6.12
N ASP A 20 -1.84 -12.70 -5.76
CA ASP A 20 -2.83 -12.29 -4.77
C ASP A 20 -2.26 -12.13 -3.35
N ALA A 21 -1.24 -12.92 -3.00
CA ALA A 21 -0.54 -12.78 -1.73
C ALA A 21 0.20 -11.43 -1.63
N GLN A 22 0.86 -11.02 -2.71
CA GLN A 22 1.50 -9.70 -2.80
C GLN A 22 0.45 -8.59 -2.72
N ALA A 23 -0.63 -8.68 -3.49
CA ALA A 23 -1.70 -7.68 -3.47
C ALA A 23 -2.30 -7.52 -2.05
N THR A 24 -2.49 -8.63 -1.34
CA THR A 24 -2.99 -8.66 0.04
C THR A 24 -2.01 -7.98 0.99
N ARG A 25 -0.72 -8.30 0.87
CA ARG A 25 0.33 -7.69 1.68
C ARG A 25 0.43 -6.17 1.47
N ILE A 26 0.38 -5.69 0.23
CA ILE A 26 0.40 -4.25 -0.05
C ILE A 26 -0.86 -3.58 0.50
N LEU A 27 -2.03 -4.20 0.35
CA LEU A 27 -3.29 -3.69 0.90
C LEU A 27 -3.23 -3.53 2.43
N GLU A 28 -2.60 -4.47 3.14
CA GLU A 28 -2.39 -4.35 4.59
C GLU A 28 -1.49 -3.16 4.94
N LEU A 29 -0.35 -3.00 4.26
CA LEU A 29 0.56 -1.88 4.48
C LEU A 29 -0.12 -0.53 4.21
N VAL A 30 -0.91 -0.42 3.15
CA VAL A 30 -1.70 0.78 2.83
C VAL A 30 -2.73 1.10 3.91
N ARG A 31 -3.40 0.08 4.46
CA ARG A 31 -4.34 0.26 5.57
C ARG A 31 -3.63 0.78 6.82
N TYR A 32 -2.49 0.21 7.17
CA TYR A 32 -1.68 0.70 8.29
C TYR A 32 -1.23 2.14 8.07
N ALA A 33 -0.71 2.47 6.89
CA ALA A 33 -0.27 3.83 6.56
C ALA A 33 -1.41 4.86 6.64
N ASN A 34 -2.61 4.52 6.17
CA ASN A 34 -3.80 5.38 6.32
C ASN A 34 -4.14 5.62 7.81
N VAL A 35 -4.03 4.59 8.66
CA VAL A 35 -4.28 4.72 10.10
C VAL A 35 -3.21 5.57 10.77
N HIS A 36 -1.94 5.41 10.41
CA HIS A 36 -0.83 6.19 11.00
C HIS A 36 -0.86 7.66 10.61
N THR A 37 -1.22 7.97 9.36
CA THR A 37 -1.21 9.35 8.84
C THR A 37 -2.51 10.10 9.09
N GLN A 38 -3.61 9.39 9.39
CA GLN A 38 -4.96 9.95 9.51
C GLN A 38 -5.39 10.78 8.28
N LYS A 39 -4.80 10.47 7.11
CA LYS A 39 -5.04 11.16 5.84
C LYS A 39 -5.09 10.13 4.71
N PRO A 40 -5.80 10.39 3.62
CA PRO A 40 -5.68 9.59 2.41
C PRO A 40 -4.25 9.64 1.89
N LEU A 41 -3.69 8.48 1.55
CA LEU A 41 -2.39 8.41 0.88
C LEU A 41 -2.46 9.00 -0.53
N THR A 42 -1.40 9.71 -0.88
CA THR A 42 -1.13 10.18 -2.24
C THR A 42 -0.71 9.03 -3.15
N ASP A 43 -0.83 9.23 -4.46
CA ASP A 43 -0.38 8.26 -5.46
C ASP A 43 1.12 7.92 -5.33
N GLY A 44 1.94 8.89 -4.91
CA GLY A 44 3.37 8.70 -4.65
C GLY A 44 3.61 7.74 -3.50
N GLU A 45 2.88 7.90 -2.40
CA GLU A 45 2.96 7.02 -1.23
C GLU A 45 2.45 5.61 -1.56
N LEU A 46 1.36 5.49 -2.33
CA LEU A 46 0.84 4.21 -2.79
C LEU A 46 1.86 3.46 -3.65
N ARG A 47 2.52 4.16 -4.59
CA ARG A 47 3.61 3.61 -5.42
C ARG A 47 4.82 3.21 -4.58
N PHE A 48 5.22 4.06 -3.63
CA PHE A 48 6.32 3.78 -2.73
C PHE A 48 6.07 2.48 -1.93
N ILE A 49 4.89 2.32 -1.34
CA ILE A 49 4.54 1.11 -0.57
C ILE A 49 4.56 -0.13 -1.46
N ALA A 50 4.06 -0.04 -2.69
CA ALA A 50 4.04 -1.19 -3.61
C ALA A 50 5.42 -1.58 -4.13
N GLN A 51 6.28 -0.61 -4.43
CA GLN A 51 7.64 -0.85 -4.94
C GLN A 51 8.62 -1.25 -3.82
N TYR A 52 8.44 -0.69 -2.62
CA TYR A 52 9.36 -0.84 -1.48
C TYR A 52 8.63 -1.28 -0.20
N PRO A 53 7.93 -2.43 -0.20
CA PRO A 53 7.07 -2.83 0.92
C PRO A 53 7.82 -3.08 2.23
N GLU A 54 9.07 -3.56 2.16
CA GLU A 54 9.88 -3.78 3.36
C GLU A 54 10.32 -2.46 3.99
N GLN A 55 10.70 -1.48 3.16
CA GLN A 55 11.10 -0.15 3.59
C GLN A 55 9.91 0.58 4.18
N ALA A 56 8.76 0.56 3.49
CA ALA A 56 7.52 1.12 3.99
C ALA A 56 7.14 0.51 5.35
N LYS A 57 7.21 -0.81 5.51
CA LYS A 57 6.97 -1.48 6.79
C LYS A 57 7.91 -0.96 7.88
N LYS A 58 9.22 -0.87 7.61
CA LYS A 58 10.21 -0.36 8.58
C LYS A 58 9.94 1.07 9.02
N ILE A 59 9.58 1.95 8.07
CA ILE A 59 9.23 3.35 8.34
C ILE A 59 7.97 3.45 9.22
N MET A 60 6.98 2.58 9.01
CA MET A 60 5.76 2.55 9.82
C MET A 60 5.96 1.91 11.20
N THR A 61 6.94 1.02 11.36
CA THR A 61 7.25 0.36 12.64
C THR A 61 8.13 1.19 13.57
N VAL A 62 8.43 2.46 13.23
CA VAL A 62 9.15 3.35 14.16
C VAL A 62 8.20 3.71 15.31
N SER A 63 8.16 2.82 16.31
CA SER A 63 7.82 3.23 17.67
C SER A 63 8.93 4.18 18.13
N PRO A 64 8.60 5.38 18.65
CA PRO A 64 9.60 6.27 19.24
C PRO A 64 10.38 5.61 20.38
#